data_AF-A0A672R8F9-F1
#
_entry.id   AF-A0A672R8F9-F1
#
_cell.length_a   1.000
_cell.length_b   1.000
_cell.length_c   1.000
_cell.angle_alpha   90.00
_cell.angle_beta   90.00
_cell.angle_gamma   90.00
#
_symmetry.space_group_name_H-M   'P 1'
#
loop_
_entity.id
_entity.type
_entity.pdbx_description
1 polymer ?
#
loop_
_entity_poly.entity_id
_entity_poly.type
_entity_poly.pdbx_seq_one_letter_code
_entity_poly.pdbx_strand_id
1 'polypeptide(L)'
;MMEDEELEFVEDLEAILHLTPEVQLAIEQVFPSQDPLDRADFNAVEYINTLFPTEQSLANIDEVVNNIRLKIRRLDDNIRTVVRGQTNVGQDGRQALEEAQKAIQQLFGKIKDIKDKAEKSEQMVKEITRDIKQLDHAKRHLTTSITTLNHLHMLAGGVDSLEAMTRKRQYGEVANLLQGVVNVLEHFQKYMGIPQIRQLSERVKAAQSELGTQILADFEEAFPAQGSKVAWLDKIDRRYAWIKRQLVDYEEKYGRMFPEEWCMTERISVEFCHITRTELAKLMRTRAREIEVKLLLFAIQRTTNFEGLLAKRFSGCTLNDGPGKKPETPLEPTNPFLEDEDNVSEKDEDLDRPKKPKAPDNPFHGIVSKCFEPHLYVYIESQDKNLGELIDRFVADFRAQGPPKSGTDEGGAVLPSCADLFVYYKKCMVQCSQLSTGEPMIALTTIFQKYLREYAWKILSGNLPKTSTNSGGLTISSLLKEKEGSEVAKFTMEELCLICSILSTAEYCLATTQQLEEKLKDKGYLKQYPALGSGPGCCM
;
A
#
# COMPACT_ATOMS: atom_id res chain seq x y z
N MET A 1 -103.65 -56.81 33.80
CA MET A 1 -103.13 -55.42 33.74
C MET A 1 -102.86 -54.75 35.09
N MET A 2 -103.30 -55.29 36.23
CA MET A 2 -102.68 -54.96 37.54
C MET A 2 -102.12 -56.21 38.24
N GLU A 3 -102.47 -57.41 37.78
CA GLU A 3 -101.88 -58.67 38.30
C GLU A 3 -100.56 -59.04 37.60
N ASP A 4 -100.30 -58.51 36.39
CA ASP A 4 -99.07 -58.82 35.64
C ASP A 4 -97.84 -58.03 36.14
N GLU A 5 -98.04 -56.86 36.77
CA GLU A 5 -96.94 -56.03 37.33
C GLU A 5 -96.51 -56.49 38.74
N GLU A 6 -97.37 -57.19 39.51
CA GLU A 6 -96.99 -57.76 40.80
C GLU A 6 -96.17 -59.05 40.66
N LEU A 7 -96.31 -59.78 39.55
CA LEU A 7 -95.53 -60.99 39.26
C LEU A 7 -94.12 -60.68 38.74
N GLU A 8 -93.93 -59.60 37.97
CA GLU A 8 -92.61 -59.14 37.49
C GLU A 8 -91.71 -58.66 38.64
N PHE A 9 -92.28 -58.10 39.71
CA PHE A 9 -91.52 -57.57 40.85
C PHE A 9 -90.96 -58.67 41.78
N VAL A 10 -91.52 -59.89 41.73
CA VAL A 10 -91.07 -61.02 42.55
C VAL A 10 -89.91 -61.77 41.87
N GLU A 11 -89.94 -61.89 40.53
CA GLU A 11 -88.84 -62.49 39.77
C GLU A 11 -87.55 -61.65 39.82
N ASP A 12 -87.67 -60.31 39.84
CA ASP A 12 -86.50 -59.41 39.96
C ASP A 12 -85.85 -59.45 41.35
N LEU A 13 -86.59 -59.80 42.42
CA LEU A 13 -86.02 -59.97 43.77
C LEU A 13 -85.26 -61.28 43.94
N GLU A 14 -85.68 -62.36 43.27
CA GLU A 14 -84.96 -63.65 43.29
C GLU A 14 -83.62 -63.57 42.54
N ALA A 15 -83.51 -62.72 41.51
CA ALA A 15 -82.26 -62.49 40.79
C ALA A 15 -81.20 -61.71 41.60
N ILE A 16 -81.62 -60.87 42.56
CA ILE A 16 -80.72 -60.04 43.39
C ILE A 16 -80.04 -60.84 44.52
N LEU A 17 -80.54 -62.04 44.87
CA LEU A 17 -80.01 -62.86 45.95
C LEU A 17 -78.98 -63.91 45.52
N HIS A 18 -78.66 -64.01 44.23
CA HIS A 18 -77.56 -64.86 43.75
C HIS A 18 -76.22 -64.12 43.79
N LEU A 19 -75.63 -64.07 44.98
CA LEU A 19 -74.26 -63.61 45.17
C LEU A 19 -73.29 -64.59 44.49
N THR A 20 -72.31 -64.07 43.76
CA THR A 20 -71.27 -64.89 43.12
C THR A 20 -70.45 -65.65 44.17
N PRO A 21 -69.95 -66.87 43.88
CA PRO A 21 -69.25 -67.69 44.87
C PRO A 21 -68.06 -66.99 45.52
N GLU A 22 -67.34 -66.11 44.80
CA GLU A 22 -66.22 -65.34 45.36
C GLU A 22 -66.67 -64.29 46.37
N VAL A 23 -67.83 -63.65 46.14
CA VAL A 23 -68.39 -62.65 47.05
C VAL A 23 -68.95 -63.33 48.30
N GLN A 24 -69.56 -64.50 48.15
CA GLN A 24 -70.02 -65.30 49.29
C GLN A 24 -68.85 -65.74 50.18
N LEU A 25 -67.75 -66.22 49.58
CA LEU A 25 -66.50 -66.56 50.27
C LEU A 25 -65.85 -65.36 50.98
N ALA A 26 -65.86 -64.19 50.34
CA ALA A 26 -65.34 -62.96 50.94
C ALA A 26 -66.18 -62.51 52.13
N ILE A 27 -67.51 -62.64 52.04
CA ILE A 27 -68.43 -62.33 53.14
C ILE A 27 -68.21 -63.30 54.31
N GLU A 28 -68.09 -64.61 54.06
CA GLU A 28 -67.80 -65.61 55.10
C GLU A 28 -66.44 -65.42 55.79
N GLN A 29 -65.43 -64.92 55.07
CA GLN A 29 -64.11 -64.59 55.66
C GLN A 29 -64.15 -63.34 56.56
N VAL A 30 -64.94 -62.33 56.18
CA VAL A 30 -65.01 -61.05 56.92
C VAL A 30 -66.00 -61.13 58.08
N PHE A 31 -67.05 -61.94 57.96
CA PHE A 31 -68.08 -62.15 58.97
C PHE A 31 -68.33 -63.65 59.23
N PRO A 32 -67.44 -64.34 59.98
CA PRO A 32 -67.66 -65.75 60.31
C PRO A 32 -68.83 -65.88 61.29
N SER A 33 -70.00 -66.30 60.80
CA SER A 33 -71.15 -66.61 61.64
C SER A 33 -71.18 -68.09 62.01
N GLN A 34 -71.38 -68.38 63.30
CA GLN A 34 -71.68 -69.73 63.79
C GLN A 34 -73.17 -69.91 64.10
N ASP A 35 -74.01 -68.92 63.79
CA ASP A 35 -75.46 -69.04 64.01
C ASP A 35 -76.03 -70.02 62.96
N PRO A 36 -76.71 -71.09 63.40
CA PRO A 36 -77.33 -72.04 62.47
C PRO A 36 -78.32 -71.39 61.50
N LEU A 37 -78.91 -70.24 61.88
CA LEU A 37 -79.85 -69.48 61.06
C LEU A 37 -79.21 -68.82 59.83
N ASP A 38 -77.90 -68.58 59.84
CA ASP A 38 -77.19 -67.91 58.75
C ASP A 38 -76.66 -68.90 57.69
N ARG A 39 -76.87 -70.21 57.89
CA ARG A 39 -76.43 -71.26 56.96
C ARG A 39 -77.37 -71.38 55.76
N ALA A 40 -76.79 -71.57 54.57
CA ALA A 40 -77.54 -71.69 53.32
C ALA A 40 -78.46 -72.94 53.26
N ASP A 41 -78.18 -73.98 54.04
CA ASP A 41 -78.94 -75.24 54.11
C ASP A 41 -79.89 -75.30 55.33
N PHE A 42 -80.22 -74.16 55.94
CA PHE A 42 -81.02 -74.11 57.16
C PHE A 42 -82.35 -74.87 57.03
N ASN A 43 -82.50 -75.91 57.85
CA ASN A 43 -83.73 -76.67 57.98
C ASN A 43 -84.51 -76.24 59.24
N ALA A 44 -85.59 -75.50 59.03
CA ALA A 44 -86.42 -74.98 60.10
C ALA A 44 -87.01 -76.09 61.00
N VAL A 45 -87.39 -77.23 60.42
CA VAL A 45 -87.99 -78.35 61.16
C VAL A 45 -86.94 -79.00 62.07
N GLU A 46 -85.74 -79.24 61.54
CA GLU A 46 -84.64 -79.78 62.32
C GLU A 46 -84.22 -78.82 63.44
N TYR A 47 -84.12 -77.52 63.14
CA TYR A 47 -83.81 -76.50 64.13
C TYR A 47 -84.87 -76.43 65.25
N ILE A 48 -86.15 -76.44 64.91
CA ILE A 48 -87.24 -76.47 65.91
C ILE A 48 -87.16 -77.75 66.75
N ASN A 49 -86.90 -78.89 66.14
CA ASN A 49 -86.74 -80.16 66.86
C ASN A 49 -85.48 -80.17 67.75
N THR A 50 -84.42 -79.42 67.42
CA THR A 50 -83.29 -79.22 68.34
C THR A 50 -83.65 -78.33 69.54
N LEU A 51 -84.56 -77.37 69.36
CA LEU A 51 -85.04 -76.50 70.43
C LEU A 51 -86.06 -77.20 71.34
N PHE A 52 -86.88 -78.09 70.80
CA PHE A 52 -87.88 -78.87 71.52
C PHE A 52 -87.75 -80.39 71.26
N PRO A 53 -86.73 -81.08 71.81
CA PRO A 53 -86.45 -82.48 71.46
C PRO A 53 -87.50 -83.48 71.97
N THR A 54 -88.26 -83.12 73.01
CA THR A 54 -89.25 -83.99 73.66
C THR A 54 -90.52 -83.23 74.00
N GLU A 55 -91.66 -83.91 74.12
CA GLU A 55 -92.94 -83.25 74.44
C GLU A 55 -92.91 -82.45 75.75
N GLN A 56 -92.08 -82.84 76.73
CA GLN A 56 -91.88 -82.10 77.98
C GLN A 56 -91.19 -80.74 77.78
N SER A 57 -90.32 -80.61 76.77
CA SER A 57 -89.59 -79.37 76.48
C SER A 57 -90.47 -78.24 75.93
N LEU A 58 -91.66 -78.57 75.42
CA LEU A 58 -92.68 -77.59 75.00
C LEU A 58 -93.16 -76.70 76.15
N ALA A 59 -92.93 -77.09 77.41
CA ALA A 59 -93.21 -76.24 78.56
C ALA A 59 -92.41 -74.92 78.54
N ASN A 60 -91.26 -74.87 77.84
CA ASN A 60 -90.38 -73.70 77.76
C ASN A 60 -90.60 -72.84 76.50
N ILE A 61 -91.68 -73.09 75.74
CA ILE A 61 -91.91 -72.44 74.45
C ILE A 61 -91.97 -70.92 74.53
N ASP A 62 -92.60 -70.38 75.57
CA ASP A 62 -92.76 -68.94 75.75
C ASP A 62 -91.43 -68.21 75.98
N GLU A 63 -90.48 -68.87 76.67
CA GLU A 63 -89.15 -68.31 76.92
C GLU A 63 -88.31 -68.24 75.64
N VAL A 64 -88.34 -69.31 74.84
CA VAL A 64 -87.64 -69.37 73.55
C VAL A 64 -88.23 -68.35 72.56
N VAL A 65 -89.57 -68.29 72.48
CA VAL A 65 -90.26 -67.30 71.65
C VAL A 65 -89.91 -65.87 72.06
N ASN A 66 -89.84 -65.58 73.36
CA ASN A 66 -89.46 -64.25 73.84
C ASN A 66 -88.01 -63.89 73.51
N ASN A 67 -87.08 -64.85 73.62
CA ASN A 67 -85.68 -64.64 73.22
C ASN A 67 -85.55 -64.36 71.72
N ILE A 68 -86.26 -65.12 70.87
CA ILE A 68 -86.28 -64.88 69.42
C ILE A 68 -86.88 -63.51 69.11
N ARG A 69 -87.99 -63.12 69.75
CA ARG A 69 -88.59 -61.79 69.59
C ARG A 69 -87.65 -60.66 70.00
N LEU A 70 -86.87 -60.82 71.07
CA LEU A 70 -85.86 -59.87 71.50
C LEU A 70 -84.71 -59.75 70.49
N LYS A 71 -84.26 -60.88 69.93
CA LYS A 71 -83.24 -60.88 68.87
C LYS A 71 -83.72 -60.15 67.61
N ILE A 72 -84.95 -60.43 67.16
CA ILE A 72 -85.56 -59.75 66.00
C ILE A 72 -85.56 -58.23 66.21
N ARG A 73 -86.07 -57.76 67.36
CA ARG A 73 -86.10 -56.31 67.65
C ARG A 73 -84.72 -55.66 67.63
N ARG A 74 -83.71 -56.33 68.17
CA ARG A 74 -82.34 -55.81 68.18
C ARG A 74 -81.75 -55.75 66.77
N LEU A 75 -82.03 -56.75 65.93
CA LEU A 75 -81.59 -56.75 64.54
C LEU A 75 -82.24 -55.61 63.75
N ASP A 76 -83.55 -55.40 63.93
CA ASP A 76 -84.31 -54.31 63.29
C ASP A 76 -83.74 -52.93 63.63
N ASP A 77 -83.38 -52.68 64.89
CA ASP A 77 -82.77 -51.41 65.31
C ASP A 77 -81.37 -51.20 64.72
N ASN A 78 -80.57 -52.26 64.62
CA ASN A 78 -79.26 -52.19 63.97
C ASN A 78 -79.38 -51.90 62.46
N ILE A 79 -80.26 -52.61 61.76
CA ILE A 79 -80.53 -52.40 60.32
C ILE A 79 -80.99 -50.95 60.09
N ARG A 80 -81.93 -50.47 60.91
CA ARG A 80 -82.44 -49.09 60.81
C ARG A 80 -81.32 -48.06 60.96
N THR A 81 -80.39 -48.27 61.89
CA THR A 81 -79.28 -47.34 62.14
C THR A 81 -78.33 -47.29 60.94
N VAL A 82 -77.96 -48.43 60.38
CA VAL A 82 -77.04 -48.52 59.23
C VAL A 82 -77.68 -47.93 57.97
N VAL A 83 -78.94 -48.27 57.69
CA VAL A 83 -79.67 -47.76 56.52
C VAL A 83 -79.80 -46.23 56.57
N ARG A 84 -80.09 -45.66 57.75
CA ARG A 84 -80.12 -44.19 57.93
C ARG A 84 -78.75 -43.54 57.75
N GLY A 85 -77.68 -44.16 58.26
CA GLY A 85 -76.32 -43.66 58.07
C GLY A 85 -75.88 -43.61 56.60
N GLN A 86 -76.19 -44.66 55.84
CA GLN A 86 -75.91 -44.72 54.40
C GLN A 86 -76.72 -43.71 53.58
N THR A 87 -78.00 -43.51 53.93
CA THR A 87 -78.87 -42.55 53.22
C THR A 87 -78.34 -41.11 53.33
N ASN A 88 -77.89 -40.70 54.51
CA ASN A 88 -77.38 -39.33 54.73
C ASN A 88 -76.06 -39.07 54.01
N VAL A 89 -75.09 -40.00 54.12
CA VAL A 89 -73.77 -39.86 53.46
C VAL A 89 -73.90 -39.87 51.93
N GLY A 90 -74.80 -40.69 51.39
CA GLY A 90 -75.10 -40.71 49.96
C GLY A 90 -75.70 -39.40 49.44
N GLN A 91 -76.59 -38.76 50.24
CA GLN A 91 -77.20 -37.49 49.88
C GLN A 91 -76.20 -36.33 49.93
N ASP A 92 -75.38 -36.24 50.98
CA ASP A 92 -74.36 -35.20 51.14
C ASP A 92 -73.28 -35.29 50.04
N GLY A 93 -72.84 -36.51 49.71
CA GLY A 93 -71.89 -36.74 48.62
C GLY A 93 -72.44 -36.31 47.24
N ARG A 94 -73.74 -36.54 47.00
CA ARG A 94 -74.41 -36.14 45.76
C ARG A 94 -74.53 -34.61 45.65
N GLN A 95 -74.81 -33.94 46.77
CA GLN A 95 -74.90 -32.48 46.81
C GLN A 95 -73.52 -31.82 46.59
N ALA A 96 -72.46 -32.31 47.25
CA ALA A 96 -71.11 -31.78 47.05
C ALA A 96 -70.61 -31.94 45.61
N LEU A 97 -70.96 -33.07 44.95
CA LEU A 97 -70.65 -33.29 43.54
C LEU A 97 -71.37 -32.29 42.63
N GLU A 98 -72.65 -32.01 42.90
CA GLU A 98 -73.44 -31.05 42.14
C GLU A 98 -72.89 -29.62 42.28
N GLU A 99 -72.49 -29.22 43.49
CA GLU A 99 -71.85 -27.93 43.76
C GLU A 99 -70.50 -27.79 43.04
N ALA A 100 -69.67 -28.83 43.06
CA ALA A 100 -68.41 -28.87 42.32
C ALA A 100 -68.63 -28.77 40.80
N GLN A 101 -69.63 -29.49 40.26
CA GLN A 101 -69.98 -29.42 38.84
C GLN A 101 -70.42 -28.01 38.44
N LYS A 102 -71.25 -27.35 39.27
CA LYS A 102 -71.64 -25.94 39.07
C LYS A 102 -70.45 -24.99 39.10
N ALA A 103 -69.52 -25.15 40.05
CA ALA A 103 -68.32 -24.33 40.14
C ALA A 103 -67.40 -24.49 38.92
N ILE A 104 -67.23 -25.73 38.43
CA ILE A 104 -66.44 -26.02 37.23
C ILE A 104 -67.09 -25.38 36.00
N GLN A 105 -68.41 -25.47 35.84
CA GLN A 105 -69.12 -24.79 34.74
C GLN A 105 -68.93 -23.28 34.77
N GLN A 106 -69.01 -22.67 35.95
CA GLN A 106 -68.75 -21.22 36.10
C GLN A 106 -67.30 -20.86 35.77
N LEU A 107 -66.33 -21.69 36.14
CA LEU A 107 -64.92 -21.48 35.81
C LEU A 107 -64.68 -21.54 34.29
N PHE A 108 -65.26 -22.52 33.60
CA PHE A 108 -65.21 -22.59 32.14
C PHE A 108 -65.81 -21.35 31.48
N GLY A 109 -66.93 -20.84 32.03
CA GLY A 109 -67.51 -19.57 31.61
C GLY A 109 -66.52 -18.40 31.75
N LYS A 110 -65.90 -18.25 32.92
CA LYS A 110 -64.91 -17.19 33.17
C LYS A 110 -63.67 -17.30 32.27
N ILE A 111 -63.15 -18.51 32.04
CA ILE A 111 -62.02 -18.74 31.14
C ILE A 111 -62.38 -18.34 29.71
N LYS A 112 -63.59 -18.69 29.25
CA LYS A 112 -64.10 -18.30 27.94
C LYS A 112 -64.20 -16.78 27.82
N ASP A 113 -64.78 -16.11 28.82
CA ASP A 113 -64.89 -14.65 28.84
C ASP A 113 -63.51 -13.95 28.82
N ILE A 114 -62.52 -14.48 29.55
CA ILE A 114 -61.15 -13.95 29.55
C ILE A 114 -60.52 -14.14 28.17
N LYS A 115 -60.69 -15.31 27.54
CA LYS A 115 -60.20 -15.58 26.19
C LYS A 115 -60.80 -14.61 25.17
N ASP A 116 -62.12 -14.43 25.19
CA ASP A 116 -62.82 -13.53 24.27
C ASP A 116 -62.40 -12.06 24.48
N LYS A 117 -62.17 -11.65 25.74
CA LYS A 117 -61.62 -10.31 26.04
C LYS A 117 -60.17 -10.16 25.58
N ALA A 118 -59.33 -11.19 25.75
CA ALA A 118 -57.95 -11.17 25.31
C ALA A 118 -57.85 -11.05 23.77
N GLU A 119 -58.69 -11.78 23.04
CA GLU A 119 -58.75 -11.73 21.57
C GLU A 119 -59.21 -10.34 21.07
N LYS A 120 -60.23 -9.74 21.71
CA LYS A 120 -60.63 -8.36 21.43
C LYS A 120 -59.52 -7.35 21.73
N SER A 121 -58.77 -7.55 22.82
CA SER A 121 -57.64 -6.70 23.18
C SER A 121 -56.50 -6.82 22.16
N GLU A 122 -56.18 -8.04 21.71
CA GLU A 122 -55.19 -8.27 20.66
C GLU A 122 -55.58 -7.57 19.35
N GLN A 123 -56.85 -7.69 18.95
CA GLN A 123 -57.36 -7.05 17.74
C GLN A 123 -57.26 -5.52 17.84
N MET A 124 -57.62 -4.93 18.99
CA MET A 124 -57.48 -3.49 19.24
C MET A 124 -56.02 -3.03 19.15
N VAL A 125 -55.09 -3.78 19.74
CA VAL A 125 -53.65 -3.46 19.68
C VAL A 125 -53.12 -3.59 18.25
N LYS A 126 -53.53 -4.60 17.49
CA LYS A 126 -53.21 -4.75 16.07
C LYS A 126 -53.70 -3.55 15.25
N GLU A 127 -54.90 -3.04 15.53
CA GLU A 127 -55.43 -1.86 14.85
C GLU A 127 -54.66 -0.59 15.21
N ILE A 128 -54.36 -0.37 16.49
CA ILE A 128 -53.57 0.81 16.92
C ILE A 128 -52.15 0.79 16.34
N THR A 129 -51.50 -0.39 16.32
CA THR A 129 -50.11 -0.52 15.84
C THR A 129 -49.97 -0.49 14.32
N ARG A 130 -51.05 -0.76 13.57
CA ARG A 130 -51.08 -0.64 12.10
C ARG A 130 -50.75 0.77 11.64
N ASP A 131 -51.35 1.77 12.28
CA ASP A 131 -51.21 3.17 11.88
C ASP A 131 -49.84 3.74 12.28
N ILE A 132 -49.23 3.23 13.36
CA ILE A 132 -47.85 3.57 13.77
C ILE A 132 -46.85 3.19 12.68
N LYS A 133 -47.01 2.02 12.06
CA LYS A 133 -46.11 1.57 10.98
C LYS A 133 -46.24 2.47 9.75
N GLN A 134 -47.45 2.87 9.37
CA GLN A 134 -47.66 3.82 8.28
C GLN A 134 -47.03 5.18 8.59
N LEU A 135 -47.16 5.66 9.82
CA LEU A 135 -46.55 6.91 10.26
C LEU A 135 -45.01 6.84 10.22
N ASP A 136 -44.42 5.71 10.62
CA ASP A 136 -42.97 5.50 10.55
C ASP A 136 -42.46 5.48 9.11
N HIS A 137 -43.17 4.81 8.21
CA HIS A 137 -42.88 4.85 6.77
C HIS A 137 -42.95 6.29 6.25
N ALA A 138 -44.00 7.03 6.56
CA ALA A 138 -44.15 8.43 6.16
C ALA A 138 -43.00 9.29 6.70
N LYS A 139 -42.67 9.18 7.99
CA LYS A 139 -41.55 9.89 8.61
C LYS A 139 -40.23 9.58 7.93
N ARG A 140 -39.93 8.30 7.67
CA ARG A 140 -38.68 7.89 7.02
C ARG A 140 -38.61 8.45 5.59
N HIS A 141 -39.68 8.33 4.83
CA HIS A 141 -39.75 8.83 3.46
C HIS A 141 -39.60 10.35 3.39
N LEU A 142 -40.28 11.08 4.29
CA LEU A 142 -40.15 12.53 4.41
C LEU A 142 -38.73 12.93 4.79
N THR A 143 -38.14 12.27 5.78
CA THR A 143 -36.76 12.53 6.21
C THR A 143 -35.77 12.31 5.05
N THR A 144 -35.86 11.18 4.36
CA THR A 144 -35.02 10.89 3.19
C THR A 144 -35.22 11.93 2.08
N SER A 145 -36.47 12.34 1.83
CA SER A 145 -36.78 13.35 0.82
C SER A 145 -36.17 14.71 1.17
N ILE A 146 -36.35 15.18 2.40
CA ILE A 146 -35.79 16.45 2.89
C ILE A 146 -34.26 16.44 2.82
N THR A 147 -33.61 15.37 3.29
CA THR A 147 -32.15 15.26 3.21
C THR A 147 -31.65 15.28 1.77
N THR A 148 -32.31 14.54 0.87
CA THR A 148 -31.95 14.53 -0.55
C THR A 148 -32.13 15.91 -1.18
N LEU A 149 -33.20 16.63 -0.84
CA LEU A 149 -33.48 17.95 -1.38
C LEU A 149 -32.49 19.00 -0.86
N ASN A 150 -32.11 18.92 0.42
CA ASN A 150 -31.05 19.74 1.00
C ASN A 150 -29.70 19.48 0.34
N HIS A 151 -29.34 18.21 0.11
CA HIS A 151 -28.11 17.87 -0.60
C HIS A 151 -28.13 18.36 -2.05
N LEU A 152 -29.29 18.32 -2.73
CA LEU A 152 -29.41 18.86 -4.09
C LEU A 152 -29.24 20.39 -4.09
N HIS A 153 -29.80 21.08 -3.11
CA HIS A 153 -29.62 22.52 -2.94
C HIS A 153 -28.14 22.87 -2.68
N MET A 154 -27.49 22.15 -1.77
CA MET A 154 -26.05 22.28 -1.51
C MET A 154 -25.22 22.01 -2.76
N LEU A 155 -25.56 20.99 -3.56
CA LEU A 155 -24.87 20.68 -4.81
C LEU A 155 -25.02 21.81 -5.81
N ALA A 156 -26.25 22.28 -6.07
CA ALA A 156 -26.49 23.35 -7.04
C ALA A 156 -25.76 24.65 -6.65
N GLY A 157 -25.93 25.12 -5.40
CA GLY A 157 -25.25 26.32 -4.92
C GLY A 157 -23.73 26.16 -4.80
N GLY A 158 -23.27 24.95 -4.48
CA GLY A 158 -21.85 24.60 -4.44
C GLY A 158 -21.19 24.64 -5.81
N VAL A 159 -21.86 24.14 -6.86
CA VAL A 159 -21.39 24.21 -8.25
C VAL A 159 -21.30 25.66 -8.73
N ASP A 160 -22.33 26.47 -8.48
CA ASP A 160 -22.32 27.89 -8.87
C ASP A 160 -21.19 28.66 -8.17
N SER A 161 -20.96 28.40 -6.87
CA SER A 161 -19.87 28.98 -6.10
C SER A 161 -18.50 28.50 -6.58
N LEU A 162 -18.37 27.22 -6.94
CA LEU A 162 -17.15 26.61 -7.46
C LEU A 162 -16.75 27.25 -8.80
N GLU A 163 -17.70 27.43 -9.72
CA GLU A 163 -17.46 28.11 -11.00
C GLU A 163 -17.05 29.58 -10.79
N ALA A 164 -17.69 30.28 -9.86
CA ALA A 164 -17.35 31.67 -9.54
C ALA A 164 -15.94 31.81 -8.95
N MET A 165 -15.54 30.92 -8.03
CA MET A 165 -14.19 30.93 -7.45
C MET A 165 -13.11 30.46 -8.41
N THR A 166 -13.44 29.53 -9.31
CA THR A 166 -12.55 29.11 -10.42
C THR A 166 -12.21 30.30 -11.31
N ARG A 167 -13.20 31.13 -11.68
CA ARG A 167 -12.96 32.36 -12.47
C ARG A 167 -12.08 33.38 -11.77
N LYS A 168 -12.11 33.42 -10.43
CA LYS A 168 -11.28 34.31 -9.61
C LYS A 168 -9.89 33.74 -9.28
N ARG A 169 -9.59 32.51 -9.68
CA ARG A 169 -8.34 31.79 -9.36
C ARG A 169 -8.05 31.68 -7.86
N GLN A 170 -9.10 31.56 -7.02
CA GLN A 170 -8.96 31.42 -5.56
C GLN A 170 -8.75 29.95 -5.15
N TYR A 171 -7.60 29.37 -5.50
CA TYR A 171 -7.34 27.93 -5.36
C TYR A 171 -7.51 27.39 -3.92
N GLY A 172 -7.16 28.17 -2.91
CA GLY A 172 -7.27 27.74 -1.50
C GLY A 172 -8.70 27.50 -1.03
N GLU A 173 -9.64 28.38 -1.38
CA GLU A 173 -11.06 28.22 -1.04
C GLU A 173 -11.74 27.16 -1.92
N VAL A 174 -11.33 27.09 -3.19
CA VAL A 174 -11.81 26.09 -4.16
C VAL A 174 -11.55 24.67 -3.68
N ALA A 175 -10.40 24.38 -3.07
CA ALA A 175 -10.05 23.03 -2.62
C ALA A 175 -11.09 22.44 -1.64
N ASN A 176 -11.45 23.21 -0.61
CA ASN A 176 -12.42 22.77 0.40
C ASN A 176 -13.83 22.65 -0.19
N LEU A 177 -14.25 23.62 -1.02
CA LEU A 177 -15.56 23.58 -1.65
C LEU A 177 -15.67 22.42 -2.63
N LEU A 178 -14.64 22.18 -3.45
CA LEU A 178 -14.59 21.08 -4.41
C LEU A 178 -14.72 19.74 -3.70
N GLN A 179 -14.00 19.53 -2.60
CA GLN A 179 -14.11 18.30 -1.80
C GLN A 179 -15.55 18.10 -1.30
N GLY A 180 -16.17 19.15 -0.76
CA GLY A 180 -17.56 19.11 -0.30
C GLY A 180 -18.54 18.77 -1.43
N VAL A 181 -18.41 19.43 -2.58
CA VAL A 181 -19.24 19.20 -3.78
C VAL A 181 -19.08 17.78 -4.31
N VAL A 182 -17.86 17.25 -4.36
CA VAL A 182 -17.58 15.87 -4.80
C VAL A 182 -18.20 14.85 -3.83
N ASN A 183 -18.07 15.05 -2.53
CA ASN A 183 -18.68 14.17 -1.51
C ASN A 183 -20.21 14.15 -1.64
N VAL A 184 -20.85 15.30 -1.86
CA VAL A 184 -22.30 15.36 -2.08
C VAL A 184 -22.67 14.69 -3.41
N LEU A 185 -21.86 14.86 -4.45
CA LEU A 185 -22.08 14.24 -5.76
C LEU A 185 -22.03 12.71 -5.71
N GLU A 186 -21.20 12.10 -4.85
CA GLU A 186 -21.18 10.64 -4.64
C GLU A 186 -22.54 10.09 -4.20
N HIS A 187 -23.22 10.80 -3.30
CA HIS A 187 -24.57 10.42 -2.83
C HIS A 187 -25.60 10.45 -3.98
N PHE A 188 -25.32 11.22 -5.04
CA PHE A 188 -26.18 11.35 -6.21
C PHE A 188 -25.86 10.40 -7.37
N GLN A 189 -24.84 9.53 -7.27
CA GLN A 189 -24.49 8.59 -8.35
C GLN A 189 -25.66 7.72 -8.80
N LYS A 190 -26.52 7.29 -7.87
CA LYS A 190 -27.72 6.48 -8.16
C LYS A 190 -28.80 7.24 -8.93
N TYR A 191 -28.73 8.57 -8.95
CA TYR A 191 -29.71 9.46 -9.58
C TYR A 191 -29.21 10.08 -10.90
N MET A 192 -28.09 9.58 -11.45
CA MET A 192 -27.51 10.06 -12.72
C MET A 192 -28.42 9.86 -13.95
N GLY A 193 -29.52 9.13 -13.81
CA GLY A 193 -30.59 9.06 -14.82
C GLY A 193 -31.32 10.39 -15.01
N ILE A 194 -31.35 11.25 -14.00
CA ILE A 194 -32.02 12.55 -14.02
C ILE A 194 -31.15 13.57 -14.77
N PRO A 195 -31.62 14.17 -15.88
CA PRO A 195 -30.83 15.07 -16.72
C PRO A 195 -30.19 16.24 -15.96
N GLN A 196 -30.93 16.87 -15.04
CA GLN A 196 -30.46 18.02 -14.28
C GLN A 196 -29.28 17.67 -13.35
N ILE A 197 -29.33 16.49 -12.71
CA ILE A 197 -28.25 16.02 -11.84
C ILE A 197 -27.01 15.66 -12.68
N ARG A 198 -27.23 15.03 -13.84
CA ARG A 198 -26.15 14.75 -14.79
C ARG A 198 -25.47 16.03 -15.26
N GLN A 199 -26.25 17.06 -15.61
CA GLN A 199 -25.71 18.36 -16.01
C GLN A 199 -24.89 19.01 -14.88
N LEU A 200 -25.34 18.95 -13.63
CA LEU A 200 -24.55 19.43 -12.49
C LEU A 200 -23.24 18.65 -12.34
N SER A 201 -23.27 17.32 -12.51
CA SER A 201 -22.07 16.48 -12.50
C SER A 201 -21.08 16.86 -13.61
N GLU A 202 -21.58 17.11 -14.83
CA GLU A 202 -20.77 17.53 -15.96
C GLU A 202 -20.14 18.91 -15.72
N ARG A 203 -20.88 19.85 -15.13
CA ARG A 203 -20.34 21.16 -14.71
C ARG A 203 -19.22 21.04 -13.67
N VAL A 204 -19.37 20.16 -12.66
CA VAL A 204 -18.29 19.88 -11.70
C VAL A 204 -17.05 19.36 -12.41
N LYS A 205 -17.20 18.39 -13.33
CA LYS A 205 -16.08 17.84 -14.10
C LYS A 205 -15.41 18.88 -14.98
N ALA A 206 -16.20 19.75 -15.62
CA ALA A 206 -15.67 20.85 -16.43
C ALA A 206 -14.86 21.82 -15.56
N ALA A 207 -15.38 22.21 -14.39
CA ALA A 207 -14.67 23.05 -13.43
C ALA A 207 -13.36 22.39 -12.94
N GLN A 208 -13.37 21.07 -12.67
CA GLN A 208 -12.14 20.32 -12.32
C GLN A 208 -11.10 20.36 -13.44
N SER A 209 -11.51 20.11 -14.69
CA SER A 209 -10.61 20.14 -15.84
C SER A 209 -10.05 21.54 -16.09
N GLU A 210 -10.88 22.57 -15.94
CA GLU A 210 -10.47 23.96 -16.08
C GLU A 210 -9.50 24.38 -14.97
N LEU A 211 -9.80 24.05 -13.71
CA LEU A 211 -8.88 24.28 -12.58
C LEU A 211 -7.53 23.60 -12.81
N GLY A 212 -7.52 22.33 -13.24
CA GLY A 212 -6.27 21.63 -13.55
C GLY A 212 -5.46 22.33 -14.64
N THR A 213 -6.12 22.75 -15.72
CA THR A 213 -5.47 23.48 -16.82
C THR A 213 -4.95 24.85 -16.37
N GLN A 214 -5.74 25.60 -15.59
CA GLN A 214 -5.36 26.91 -15.06
C GLN A 214 -4.19 26.80 -14.08
N ILE A 215 -4.20 25.83 -13.17
CA ILE A 215 -3.11 25.61 -12.21
C ILE A 215 -1.82 25.25 -12.95
N LEU A 216 -1.89 24.36 -13.96
CA LEU A 216 -0.73 24.02 -14.78
C LEU A 216 -0.21 25.23 -15.55
N ALA A 217 -1.08 26.02 -16.18
CA ALA A 217 -0.68 27.22 -16.91
C ALA A 217 -0.06 28.28 -15.99
N ASP A 218 -0.63 28.52 -14.80
CA ASP A 218 -0.08 29.46 -13.83
C ASP A 218 1.24 28.98 -13.26
N PHE A 219 1.38 27.67 -13.06
CA PHE A 219 2.63 27.05 -12.65
C PHE A 219 3.71 27.21 -13.74
N GLU A 220 3.35 26.99 -15.01
CA GLU A 220 4.23 27.22 -16.16
C GLU A 220 4.63 28.70 -16.31
N GLU A 221 3.70 29.64 -16.13
CA GLU A 221 3.95 31.09 -16.18
C GLU A 221 4.77 31.59 -14.98
N ALA A 222 4.61 30.95 -13.82
CA ALA A 222 5.41 31.25 -12.64
C ALA A 222 6.90 30.92 -12.86
N PHE A 223 7.22 29.93 -13.70
CA PHE A 223 8.61 29.74 -14.10
C PHE A 223 9.07 30.96 -14.90
N PRO A 224 10.27 31.49 -14.62
CA PRO A 224 10.78 32.63 -15.33
C PRO A 224 11.02 32.23 -16.79
N ALA A 225 10.03 32.43 -17.64
CA ALA A 225 10.19 32.67 -19.06
C ALA A 225 10.87 34.04 -19.22
N GLN A 226 12.06 34.20 -18.64
CA GLN A 226 12.88 35.37 -18.85
C GLN A 226 13.20 35.38 -20.34
N GLY A 227 12.54 36.31 -21.04
CA GLY A 227 12.68 36.50 -22.47
C GLY A 227 14.14 36.29 -22.89
N SER A 228 14.30 35.47 -23.92
CA SER A 228 15.53 34.89 -24.48
C SER A 228 16.78 35.79 -24.56
N LYS A 229 16.67 37.09 -24.27
CA LYS A 229 17.75 38.08 -24.26
C LYS A 229 18.51 38.22 -22.94
N VAL A 230 17.92 37.95 -21.77
CA VAL A 230 18.58 38.19 -20.45
C VAL A 230 19.10 36.91 -19.78
N ALA A 231 18.53 35.75 -20.13
CA ALA A 231 18.91 34.45 -19.55
C ALA A 231 19.97 33.75 -20.41
N TRP A 232 21.24 34.13 -20.27
CA TRP A 232 22.36 33.38 -20.85
C TRP A 232 23.06 32.51 -19.79
N LEU A 233 24.00 31.66 -20.22
CA LEU A 233 24.69 30.70 -19.35
C LEU A 233 25.42 31.36 -18.17
N ASP A 234 25.83 32.62 -18.32
CA ASP A 234 26.51 33.40 -17.28
C ASP A 234 25.58 33.76 -16.11
N LYS A 235 24.26 33.67 -16.30
CA LYS A 235 23.24 33.93 -15.29
C LYS A 235 22.53 32.69 -14.77
N ILE A 236 23.04 31.49 -15.08
CA ILE A 236 22.42 30.23 -14.66
C ILE A 236 22.24 30.12 -13.13
N ASP A 237 23.16 30.71 -12.35
CA ASP A 237 23.07 30.82 -10.89
C ASP A 237 21.82 31.57 -10.43
N ARG A 238 21.38 32.59 -11.17
CA ARG A 238 20.16 33.35 -10.84
C ARG A 238 18.92 32.48 -11.00
N ARG A 239 18.92 31.58 -11.99
CA ARG A 239 17.84 30.63 -12.23
C ARG A 239 17.72 29.64 -11.07
N TYR A 240 18.85 29.08 -10.60
CA TYR A 240 18.88 28.19 -9.45
C TYR A 240 18.59 28.91 -8.13
N ALA A 241 19.04 30.15 -7.96
CA ALA A 241 18.69 30.97 -6.81
C ALA A 241 17.18 31.29 -6.77
N TRP A 242 16.58 31.56 -7.93
CA TRP A 242 15.16 31.83 -8.04
C TRP A 242 14.32 30.63 -7.59
N ILE A 243 14.56 29.43 -8.13
CA ILE A 243 13.79 28.24 -7.73
C ILE A 243 13.96 27.94 -6.24
N LYS A 244 15.18 28.08 -5.70
CA LYS A 244 15.41 27.91 -4.26
C LYS A 244 14.53 28.82 -3.40
N ARG A 245 14.42 30.11 -3.75
CA ARG A 245 13.53 31.04 -3.04
C ARG A 245 12.06 30.67 -3.22
N GLN A 246 11.65 30.30 -4.43
CA GLN A 246 10.26 29.90 -4.69
C GLN A 246 9.86 28.64 -3.92
N LEU A 247 10.76 27.67 -3.76
CA LEU A 247 10.49 26.47 -2.96
C LEU A 247 10.29 26.83 -1.47
N VAL A 248 11.09 27.75 -0.94
CA VAL A 248 10.91 28.25 0.45
C VAL A 248 9.57 28.98 0.59
N ASP A 249 9.28 29.93 -0.31
CA ASP A 249 8.01 30.68 -0.32
C ASP A 249 6.79 29.72 -0.44
N TYR A 250 6.93 28.66 -1.25
CA TYR A 250 5.91 27.64 -1.41
C TYR A 250 5.69 26.83 -0.14
N GLU A 251 6.77 26.34 0.49
CA GLU A 251 6.68 25.57 1.73
C GLU A 251 6.02 26.37 2.86
N GLU A 252 6.36 27.66 2.98
CA GLU A 252 5.77 28.55 3.99
C GLU A 252 4.27 28.81 3.75
N LYS A 253 3.87 29.09 2.51
CA LYS A 253 2.49 29.50 2.18
C LYS A 253 1.54 28.33 1.98
N TYR A 254 2.01 27.27 1.31
CA TYR A 254 1.17 26.19 0.79
C TYR A 254 1.58 24.81 1.31
N GLY A 255 2.72 24.67 1.99
CA GLY A 255 3.23 23.36 2.44
C GLY A 255 2.22 22.58 3.30
N ARG A 256 1.44 23.27 4.14
CA ARG A 256 0.41 22.64 5.01
C ARG A 256 -0.90 22.32 4.29
N MET A 257 -1.09 22.78 3.05
CA MET A 257 -2.32 22.54 2.30
C MET A 257 -2.35 21.16 1.63
N PHE A 258 -1.17 20.58 1.36
CA PHE A 258 -1.05 19.32 0.65
C PHE A 258 -0.54 18.21 1.59
N PRO A 259 -0.99 16.95 1.42
CA PRO A 259 -0.41 15.82 2.13
C PRO A 259 1.09 15.69 1.86
N GLU A 260 1.89 15.41 2.89
CA GLU A 260 3.34 15.24 2.75
C GLU A 260 3.72 14.12 1.78
N GLU A 261 2.88 13.07 1.71
CA GLU A 261 3.02 11.92 0.80
C GLU A 261 3.01 12.31 -0.68
N TRP A 262 2.45 13.48 -1.04
CA TRP A 262 2.42 13.93 -2.42
C TRP A 262 3.79 14.45 -2.88
N CYS A 263 4.69 14.73 -1.94
CA CYS A 263 6.04 15.23 -2.17
C CYS A 263 6.07 16.43 -3.14
N MET A 264 5.16 17.38 -2.94
CA MET A 264 4.93 18.48 -3.88
C MET A 264 6.19 19.32 -4.16
N THR A 265 6.99 19.64 -3.14
CA THR A 265 8.26 20.37 -3.33
C THR A 265 9.24 19.62 -4.23
N GLU A 266 9.30 18.28 -4.10
CA GLU A 266 10.14 17.43 -4.97
C GLU A 266 9.61 17.45 -6.41
N ARG A 267 8.29 17.30 -6.60
CA ARG A 267 7.65 17.38 -7.93
C ARG A 267 7.90 18.71 -8.63
N ILE A 268 7.76 19.82 -7.91
CA ILE A 268 8.05 21.16 -8.43
C ILE A 268 9.51 21.25 -8.88
N SER A 269 10.43 20.68 -8.10
CA SER A 269 11.86 20.67 -8.42
C SER A 269 12.18 19.80 -9.65
N VAL A 270 11.53 18.65 -9.80
CA VAL A 270 11.67 17.78 -10.97
C VAL A 270 11.17 18.49 -12.23
N GLU A 271 9.99 19.10 -12.16
CA GLU A 271 9.40 19.80 -13.30
C GLU A 271 10.24 21.02 -13.71
N PHE A 272 10.72 21.79 -12.73
CA PHE A 272 11.68 22.87 -12.95
C PHE A 272 12.93 22.37 -13.71
N CYS A 273 13.48 21.21 -13.33
CA CYS A 273 14.64 20.63 -14.01
C CYS A 273 14.32 20.29 -15.47
N HIS A 274 13.15 19.70 -15.75
CA HIS A 274 12.74 19.37 -17.12
C HIS A 274 12.52 20.60 -18.02
N ILE A 275 11.84 21.62 -17.49
CA ILE A 275 11.66 22.91 -18.18
C ILE A 275 13.02 23.55 -18.44
N THR A 276 13.87 23.61 -17.42
CA THR A 276 15.22 24.19 -17.51
C THR A 276 16.09 23.48 -18.54
N ARG A 277 16.09 22.14 -18.55
CA ARG A 277 16.81 21.35 -19.58
C ARG A 277 16.36 21.75 -20.98
N THR A 278 15.05 21.83 -21.20
CA THR A 278 14.47 22.10 -22.51
C THR A 278 14.80 23.51 -22.99
N GLU A 279 14.69 24.50 -22.11
CA GLU A 279 15.01 25.89 -22.43
C GLU A 279 16.52 26.10 -22.67
N LEU A 280 17.38 25.54 -21.81
CA LEU A 280 18.83 25.62 -21.99
C LEU A 280 19.27 24.94 -23.30
N ALA A 281 18.72 23.76 -23.60
CA ALA A 281 19.02 23.06 -24.85
C ALA A 281 18.63 23.89 -26.09
N LYS A 282 17.49 24.59 -26.06
CA LYS A 282 17.05 25.47 -27.15
C LYS A 282 17.92 26.72 -27.26
N LEU A 283 18.24 27.33 -26.13
CA LEU A 283 19.05 28.54 -26.02
C LEU A 283 20.48 28.33 -26.52
N MET A 284 21.13 27.25 -26.08
CA MET A 284 22.47 26.88 -26.50
C MET A 284 22.53 26.52 -27.99
N ARG A 285 21.52 25.84 -28.54
CA ARG A 285 21.40 25.60 -29.99
C ARG A 285 21.31 26.90 -30.79
N THR A 286 20.55 27.88 -30.30
CA THR A 286 20.33 29.16 -31.01
C THR A 286 21.58 30.03 -31.03
N ARG A 287 22.35 30.03 -29.93
CA ARG A 287 23.54 30.88 -29.76
C ARG A 287 24.83 30.05 -29.64
N ALA A 288 24.91 28.95 -30.38
CA ALA A 288 26.03 28.00 -30.27
C ALA A 288 27.41 28.66 -30.48
N ARG A 289 27.47 29.69 -31.33
CA ARG A 289 28.71 30.45 -31.63
C ARG A 289 29.18 31.36 -30.50
N GLU A 290 28.30 31.68 -29.54
CA GLU A 290 28.63 32.52 -28.37
C GLU A 290 29.13 31.68 -27.18
N ILE A 291 29.23 30.35 -27.34
CA ILE A 291 29.65 29.43 -26.27
C ILE A 291 31.18 29.36 -26.22
N GLU A 292 31.74 29.87 -25.13
CA GLU A 292 33.16 29.71 -24.82
C GLU A 292 33.41 28.58 -23.82
N VAL A 293 34.58 27.95 -23.86
CA VAL A 293 34.94 26.82 -22.98
C VAL A 293 34.79 27.16 -21.49
N LYS A 294 35.24 28.35 -21.05
CA LYS A 294 35.15 28.77 -19.64
C LYS A 294 33.70 28.94 -19.20
N LEU A 295 32.87 29.52 -20.07
CA LEU A 295 31.46 29.73 -19.80
C LEU A 295 30.69 28.41 -19.76
N LEU A 296 30.98 27.50 -20.67
CA LEU A 296 30.39 26.16 -20.72
C LEU A 296 30.73 25.37 -19.45
N LEU A 297 32.02 25.32 -19.07
CA LEU A 297 32.47 24.65 -17.86
C LEU A 297 31.86 25.26 -16.59
N PHE A 298 31.77 26.60 -16.53
CA PHE A 298 31.07 27.30 -15.46
C PHE A 298 29.62 26.84 -15.35
N ALA A 299 28.88 26.84 -16.47
CA ALA A 299 27.46 26.45 -16.46
C ALA A 299 27.25 24.98 -16.07
N ILE A 300 28.09 24.07 -16.57
CA ILE A 300 28.06 22.65 -16.20
C ILE A 300 28.29 22.49 -14.70
N GLN A 301 29.33 23.11 -14.16
CA GLN A 301 29.66 23.01 -12.74
C GLN A 301 28.52 23.53 -11.84
N ARG A 302 27.91 24.66 -12.20
CA ARG A 302 26.77 25.20 -11.44
C ARG A 302 25.55 24.29 -11.52
N THR A 303 25.31 23.69 -12.68
CA THR A 303 24.20 22.76 -12.89
C THR A 303 24.39 21.47 -12.09
N THR A 304 25.57 20.86 -12.15
CA THR A 304 25.86 19.62 -11.42
C THR A 304 25.84 19.83 -9.91
N ASN A 305 26.32 20.98 -9.43
CA ASN A 305 26.19 21.36 -8.02
C ASN A 305 24.73 21.51 -7.61
N PHE A 306 23.89 22.13 -8.44
CA PHE A 306 22.45 22.23 -8.19
C PHE A 306 21.76 20.87 -8.15
N GLU A 307 22.02 19.99 -9.12
CA GLU A 307 21.52 18.61 -9.11
C GLU A 307 21.99 17.84 -7.87
N GLY A 308 23.23 18.05 -7.42
CA GLY A 308 23.75 17.49 -6.18
C GLY A 308 23.04 18.02 -4.93
N LEU A 309 22.66 19.29 -4.89
CA LEU A 309 21.85 19.86 -3.81
C LEU A 309 20.44 19.25 -3.77
N LEU A 310 19.81 19.05 -4.93
CA LEU A 310 18.51 18.38 -5.01
C LEU A 310 18.59 16.94 -4.52
N ALA A 311 19.65 16.21 -4.88
CA ALA A 311 19.89 14.84 -4.43
C ALA A 311 20.05 14.71 -2.90
N LYS A 312 20.60 15.75 -2.26
CA LYS A 312 20.73 15.81 -0.80
C LYS A 312 19.40 16.12 -0.11
N ARG A 313 18.57 16.97 -0.74
CA ARG A 313 17.29 17.42 -0.19
C ARG A 313 16.16 16.41 -0.41
N PHE A 314 16.20 15.67 -1.52
CA PHE A 314 15.08 14.85 -1.98
C PHE A 314 15.48 13.39 -2.16
N SER A 315 14.53 12.51 -1.89
CA SER A 315 14.72 11.06 -1.99
C SER A 315 14.77 10.57 -3.44
N GLY A 316 14.19 11.32 -4.39
CA GLY A 316 14.00 10.90 -5.77
C GLY A 316 12.81 9.96 -5.98
N CYS A 317 11.90 9.87 -5.01
CA CYS A 317 10.70 9.04 -5.11
C CYS A 317 9.78 9.46 -6.25
N THR A 318 9.81 10.74 -6.65
CA THR A 318 8.99 11.28 -7.73
C THR A 318 9.54 11.00 -9.13
N LEU A 319 10.77 10.50 -9.25
CA LEU A 319 11.45 10.22 -10.51
C LEU A 319 11.26 8.77 -10.99
N ASN A 320 10.86 7.87 -10.09
CA ASN A 320 10.52 6.49 -10.41
C ASN A 320 8.99 6.33 -10.40
N ASP A 321 8.37 6.16 -11.58
CA ASP A 321 6.94 5.85 -11.74
C ASP A 321 6.57 4.45 -11.23
N GLY A 322 6.75 4.18 -9.93
CA GLY A 322 6.36 2.94 -9.27
C GLY A 322 5.57 3.22 -7.99
N PRO A 323 4.42 2.55 -7.76
CA PRO A 323 3.62 2.81 -6.58
C PRO A 323 4.35 2.29 -5.33
N GLY A 324 4.60 3.18 -4.37
CA GLY A 324 4.82 2.84 -2.97
C GLY A 324 6.16 2.17 -2.65
N LYS A 325 7.23 2.96 -2.52
CA LYS A 325 8.17 2.71 -1.42
C LYS A 325 7.82 3.66 -0.28
N LYS A 326 7.46 3.08 0.87
CA LYS A 326 7.21 3.82 2.11
C LYS A 326 8.40 4.76 2.38
N PRO A 327 8.16 6.04 2.70
CA PRO A 327 9.24 6.92 3.13
C PRO A 327 9.81 6.40 4.46
N GLU A 328 11.14 6.25 4.52
CA GLU A 328 11.83 6.17 5.81
C GLU A 328 11.67 7.52 6.53
N THR A 329 11.63 7.44 7.85
CA THR A 329 11.23 8.47 8.83
C THR A 329 11.84 9.88 8.66
N PRO A 330 11.18 10.92 9.23
CA PRO A 330 11.29 12.32 8.82
C PRO A 330 12.65 12.94 9.12
N LEU A 331 13.16 13.71 8.15
CA LEU A 331 14.16 14.75 8.42
C LEU A 331 13.41 16.03 8.80
N GLU A 332 13.70 16.57 9.98
CA GLU A 332 13.22 17.87 10.46
C GLU A 332 13.49 18.99 9.43
N PRO A 333 12.72 20.09 9.45
CA PRO A 333 12.87 21.20 8.52
C PRO A 333 14.11 22.03 8.87
N THR A 334 15.29 21.47 8.66
CA THR A 334 16.54 22.20 8.82
C THR A 334 16.86 22.83 7.47
N ASN A 335 16.60 24.13 7.37
CA ASN A 335 16.86 24.94 6.20
C ASN A 335 18.37 24.92 5.90
N PRO A 336 18.86 24.21 4.86
CA PRO A 336 20.30 23.98 4.63
C PRO A 336 21.02 25.19 3.99
N PHE A 337 20.34 26.34 3.92
CA PHE A 337 20.85 27.57 3.31
C PHE A 337 21.46 28.54 4.34
N LEU A 338 21.49 28.16 5.61
CA LEU A 338 22.35 28.81 6.60
C LEU A 338 23.69 28.08 6.55
N GLU A 339 24.65 28.70 5.87
CA GLU A 339 26.02 28.25 5.75
C GLU A 339 26.70 28.28 7.12
N ASP A 340 27.17 27.12 7.61
CA ASP A 340 28.38 27.04 8.42
C ASP A 340 29.39 26.23 7.61
N GLU A 341 30.34 26.93 7.02
CA GLU A 341 31.56 26.32 6.48
C GLU A 341 32.37 25.80 7.68
N ASP A 342 32.43 24.47 7.82
CA ASP A 342 33.53 23.69 8.42
C ASP A 342 32.99 22.39 9.02
N ASN A 343 33.07 21.28 8.26
CA ASN A 343 33.55 20.01 8.83
C ASN A 343 33.79 18.97 7.72
N VAL A 344 35.06 18.73 7.42
CA VAL A 344 35.53 17.47 6.87
C VAL A 344 35.60 16.50 8.03
N SER A 345 34.80 15.44 8.03
CA SER A 345 34.97 14.34 9.00
C SER A 345 35.01 13.01 8.26
N GLU A 346 36.21 12.47 8.19
CA GLU A 346 36.54 11.07 7.96
C GLU A 346 35.73 10.16 8.90
N LYS A 347 35.20 9.04 8.39
CA LYS A 347 34.89 7.88 9.24
C LYS A 347 35.23 6.56 8.55
N ASP A 348 35.89 5.77 9.37
CA ASP A 348 36.54 4.49 9.19
C ASP A 348 35.81 3.40 8.39
N GLU A 349 36.66 2.59 7.77
CA GLU A 349 36.38 1.31 7.13
C GLU A 349 35.90 0.27 8.15
N ASP A 350 34.89 -0.51 7.78
CA ASP A 350 34.68 -1.83 8.36
C ASP A 350 34.42 -2.84 7.22
N LEU A 351 35.29 -3.85 7.20
CA LEU A 351 35.39 -4.88 6.17
C LEU A 351 34.36 -5.98 6.42
N ASP A 352 34.04 -6.69 5.33
CA ASP A 352 33.39 -8.01 5.32
C ASP A 352 31.85 -8.09 5.17
N ARG A 353 31.39 -7.84 3.93
CA ARG A 353 30.29 -8.59 3.28
C ARG A 353 30.22 -8.26 1.78
N PRO A 354 30.02 -9.22 0.85
CA PRO A 354 29.84 -8.90 -0.56
C PRO A 354 28.49 -8.21 -0.78
N LYS A 355 28.51 -6.87 -0.83
CA LYS A 355 27.35 -6.04 -1.18
C LYS A 355 27.19 -6.07 -2.70
N LYS A 356 26.03 -6.55 -3.17
CA LYS A 356 25.49 -6.26 -4.52
C LYS A 356 25.58 -4.73 -4.78
N PRO A 357 25.81 -4.28 -6.03
CA PRO A 357 26.16 -2.89 -6.31
C PRO A 357 25.05 -1.95 -5.80
N LYS A 358 25.43 -1.11 -4.82
CA LYS A 358 24.61 0.00 -4.34
C LYS A 358 24.63 1.10 -5.39
N ALA A 359 23.49 1.41 -6.01
CA ALA A 359 23.22 2.80 -6.34
C ALA A 359 22.89 3.52 -5.01
N PRO A 360 23.31 4.79 -4.86
CA PRO A 360 22.63 5.84 -5.59
C PRO A 360 23.61 6.58 -6.48
N ASP A 361 23.51 6.34 -7.79
CA ASP A 361 23.70 7.46 -8.71
C ASP A 361 22.69 8.52 -8.26
N ASN A 362 23.17 9.74 -8.00
CA ASN A 362 22.35 10.88 -7.65
C ASN A 362 21.07 10.88 -8.53
N PRO A 363 19.85 10.75 -7.96
CA PRO A 363 18.62 10.60 -8.75
C PRO A 363 18.38 11.76 -9.71
N PHE A 364 18.86 12.96 -9.36
CA PHE A 364 18.75 14.18 -10.15
C PHE A 364 19.90 14.35 -11.15
N HIS A 365 20.91 13.48 -11.12
CA HIS A 365 22.07 13.58 -12.00
C HIS A 365 21.65 13.42 -13.46
N GLY A 366 22.00 14.42 -14.26
CA GLY A 366 21.74 14.39 -15.69
C GLY A 366 20.33 14.77 -16.11
N ILE A 367 19.45 15.20 -15.18
CA ILE A 367 18.13 15.72 -15.57
C ILE A 367 18.29 17.03 -16.34
N VAL A 368 19.19 17.91 -15.91
CA VAL A 368 19.53 19.16 -16.60
C VAL A 368 20.89 19.02 -17.29
N SER A 369 21.92 18.53 -16.59
CA SER A 369 23.31 18.57 -17.04
C SER A 369 23.58 17.84 -18.37
N LYS A 370 22.76 16.85 -18.74
CA LYS A 370 22.84 16.18 -20.05
C LYS A 370 22.59 17.14 -21.24
N CYS A 371 21.94 18.29 -21.06
CA CYS A 371 21.74 19.24 -22.18
C CYS A 371 23.04 19.88 -22.67
N PHE A 372 24.12 19.84 -21.88
CA PHE A 372 25.41 20.40 -22.27
C PHE A 372 26.23 19.47 -23.17
N GLU A 373 25.97 18.16 -23.15
CA GLU A 373 26.79 17.17 -23.89
C GLU A 373 26.95 17.48 -25.39
N PRO A 374 25.89 17.86 -26.14
CA PRO A 374 26.04 18.19 -27.56
C PRO A 374 26.94 19.39 -27.85
N HIS A 375 27.28 20.18 -26.83
CA HIS A 375 28.10 21.38 -26.95
C HIS A 375 29.52 21.19 -26.38
N LEU A 376 29.84 19.98 -25.88
CA LEU A 376 31.17 19.67 -25.35
C LEU A 376 32.27 19.66 -26.43
N TYR A 377 31.92 19.70 -27.72
CA TYR A 377 32.91 19.89 -28.79
C TYR A 377 33.75 21.17 -28.58
N VAL A 378 33.19 22.24 -28.00
CA VAL A 378 33.93 23.48 -27.69
C VAL A 378 35.06 23.23 -26.67
N TYR A 379 34.83 22.32 -25.71
CA TYR A 379 35.87 21.90 -24.77
C TYR A 379 36.96 21.10 -25.48
N ILE A 380 36.56 20.17 -26.36
CA ILE A 380 37.45 19.31 -27.14
C ILE A 380 38.33 20.14 -28.09
N GLU A 381 37.77 21.10 -28.82
CA GLU A 381 38.52 22.03 -29.67
C GLU A 381 39.51 22.89 -28.88
N SER A 382 39.13 23.34 -27.67
CA SER A 382 40.06 24.03 -26.79
C SER A 382 41.20 23.14 -26.32
N GLN A 383 40.96 21.85 -26.03
CA GLN A 383 42.02 20.92 -25.67
C GLN A 383 42.95 20.64 -26.85
N ASP A 384 42.41 20.53 -28.07
CA ASP A 384 43.21 20.39 -29.31
C ASP A 384 44.18 21.57 -29.43
N LYS A 385 43.66 22.80 -29.37
CA LYS A 385 44.49 24.02 -29.47
C LYS A 385 45.57 24.09 -28.38
N ASN A 386 45.20 23.84 -27.12
CA ASN A 386 46.14 23.89 -26.00
C ASN A 386 47.25 22.83 -26.14
N LEU A 387 46.93 21.63 -26.64
CA LEU A 387 47.93 20.60 -26.89
C LEU A 387 48.84 20.95 -28.06
N GLY A 388 48.31 21.58 -29.12
CA GLY A 388 49.13 22.13 -30.20
C GLY A 388 50.16 23.13 -29.69
N GLU A 389 49.71 24.11 -28.89
CA GLU A 389 50.59 25.10 -28.26
C GLU A 389 51.62 24.45 -27.32
N LEU A 390 51.22 23.41 -26.58
CA LEU A 390 52.12 22.66 -25.70
C LEU A 390 53.22 21.91 -26.47
N ILE A 391 52.87 21.24 -27.58
CA ILE A 391 53.85 20.57 -28.44
C ILE A 391 54.81 21.57 -29.07
N ASP A 392 54.30 22.68 -29.60
CA ASP A 392 55.15 23.70 -30.23
C ASP A 392 56.09 24.36 -29.19
N ARG A 393 55.62 24.54 -27.96
CA ARG A 393 56.47 24.96 -26.83
C ARG A 393 57.57 23.95 -26.52
N PHE A 394 57.24 22.66 -26.45
CA PHE A 394 58.25 21.61 -26.23
C PHE A 394 59.30 21.59 -27.35
N VAL A 395 58.90 21.80 -28.61
CA VAL A 395 59.85 21.91 -29.74
C VAL A 395 60.77 23.12 -29.57
N ALA A 396 60.22 24.28 -29.16
CA ALA A 396 61.00 25.48 -28.93
C ALA A 396 61.98 25.33 -27.75
N ASP A 397 61.51 24.78 -26.63
CA ASP A 397 62.31 24.53 -25.43
C ASP A 397 63.45 23.54 -25.72
N PHE A 398 63.17 22.48 -26.48
CA PHE A 398 64.18 21.51 -26.91
C PHE A 398 65.26 22.15 -27.79
N ARG A 399 64.87 23.04 -28.72
CA ARG A 399 65.83 23.80 -29.56
C ARG A 399 66.68 24.79 -28.75
N ALA A 400 66.12 25.36 -27.68
CA ALA A 400 66.80 26.36 -26.86
C ALA A 400 67.75 25.72 -25.82
N GLN A 401 67.33 24.62 -25.19
CA GLN A 401 68.06 23.98 -24.10
C GLN A 401 69.05 22.90 -24.59
N GLY A 402 68.82 22.35 -25.79
CA GLY A 402 69.61 21.25 -26.35
C GLY A 402 69.32 19.90 -25.67
N PRO A 403 70.05 18.84 -26.04
CA PRO A 403 69.93 17.52 -25.42
C PRO A 403 70.15 17.61 -23.90
N PRO A 404 69.46 16.78 -23.08
CA PRO A 404 69.67 16.77 -21.64
C PRO A 404 71.15 16.50 -21.34
N LYS A 405 71.82 17.44 -20.66
CA LYS A 405 73.20 17.25 -20.21
C LYS A 405 73.21 16.14 -19.15
N SER A 406 73.79 15.00 -19.50
CA SER A 406 73.96 13.86 -18.60
C SER A 406 74.81 14.27 -17.39
N GLY A 407 74.19 14.35 -16.21
CA GLY A 407 74.89 14.54 -14.94
C GLY A 407 75.30 13.23 -14.26
N THR A 408 75.04 12.09 -14.89
CA THR A 408 75.27 10.75 -14.34
C THR A 408 75.80 9.83 -15.45
N ASP A 409 76.80 9.02 -15.12
CA ASP A 409 77.45 8.02 -16.00
C ASP A 409 76.51 6.89 -16.48
N GLU A 410 75.22 6.93 -16.11
CA GLU A 410 74.18 6.09 -16.66
C GLU A 410 73.44 6.86 -17.77
N GLY A 411 73.68 6.46 -19.02
CA GLY A 411 73.06 7.09 -20.19
C GLY A 411 71.54 6.92 -20.24
N GLY A 412 70.84 7.93 -20.79
CA GLY A 412 69.44 7.84 -21.20
C GLY A 412 68.42 8.38 -20.19
N ALA A 413 68.45 9.68 -19.88
CA ALA A 413 67.37 10.32 -19.13
C ALA A 413 66.14 10.53 -20.04
N VAL A 414 64.94 10.21 -19.52
CA VAL A 414 63.65 10.50 -20.18
C VAL A 414 63.49 12.01 -20.30
N LEU A 415 63.04 12.48 -21.46
CA LEU A 415 62.80 13.90 -21.70
C LEU A 415 61.67 14.41 -20.77
N PRO A 416 61.89 15.51 -20.02
CA PRO A 416 60.86 16.10 -19.16
C PRO A 416 59.57 16.43 -19.89
N SER A 417 59.65 16.76 -21.19
CA SER A 417 58.49 17.04 -22.04
C SER A 417 57.51 15.87 -22.18
N CYS A 418 57.95 14.61 -22.12
CA CYS A 418 57.01 13.46 -22.15
C CYS A 418 56.26 13.36 -20.80
N ALA A 419 56.93 13.63 -19.67
CA ALA A 419 56.26 13.64 -18.37
C ALA A 419 55.17 14.74 -18.29
N ASP A 420 55.49 15.95 -18.73
CA ASP A 420 54.53 17.07 -18.76
C ASP A 420 53.33 16.78 -19.68
N LEU A 421 53.56 16.14 -20.83
CA LEU A 421 52.50 15.72 -21.76
C LEU A 421 51.52 14.74 -21.10
N PHE A 422 52.02 13.71 -20.42
CA PHE A 422 51.16 12.72 -19.75
C PHE A 422 50.46 13.27 -18.51
N VAL A 423 51.08 14.21 -17.79
CA VAL A 423 50.41 14.96 -16.70
C VAL A 423 49.23 15.76 -17.27
N TYR A 424 49.41 16.40 -18.44
CA TYR A 424 48.35 17.12 -19.11
C TYR A 424 47.22 16.19 -19.58
N TYR A 425 47.54 15.03 -20.17
CA TYR A 425 46.54 14.03 -20.57
C TYR A 425 45.74 13.54 -19.37
N LYS A 426 46.41 13.24 -18.25
CA LYS A 426 45.73 12.85 -17.00
C LYS A 426 44.78 13.95 -16.54
N LYS A 427 45.19 15.22 -16.57
CA LYS A 427 44.34 16.36 -16.19
C LYS A 427 43.10 16.48 -17.08
N CYS A 428 43.28 16.39 -18.40
CA CYS A 428 42.17 16.46 -19.35
C CYS A 428 41.21 15.28 -19.19
N MET A 429 41.73 14.06 -18.98
CA MET A 429 40.90 12.88 -18.77
C MET A 429 40.08 12.98 -17.48
N VAL A 430 40.69 13.42 -16.37
CA VAL A 430 39.96 13.62 -15.11
C VAL A 430 38.86 14.67 -15.29
N GLN A 431 39.18 15.80 -15.91
CA GLN A 431 38.20 16.86 -16.15
C GLN A 431 37.08 16.38 -17.08
N CYS A 432 37.40 15.76 -18.21
CA CYS A 432 36.39 15.25 -19.14
C CYS A 432 35.49 14.20 -18.49
N SER A 433 36.03 13.34 -17.62
CA SER A 433 35.24 12.31 -16.92
C SER A 433 34.21 12.89 -15.96
N GLN A 434 34.42 14.11 -15.47
CA GLN A 434 33.45 14.86 -14.66
C GLN A 434 32.37 15.54 -15.51
N LEU A 435 32.63 15.74 -16.80
CA LEU A 435 31.72 16.44 -17.73
C LEU A 435 30.84 15.46 -18.50
N SER A 436 31.40 14.35 -18.97
CA SER A 436 30.67 13.30 -19.69
C SER A 436 31.47 11.99 -19.70
N THR A 437 30.75 10.88 -19.84
CA THR A 437 31.29 9.53 -19.99
C THR A 437 31.05 8.96 -21.40
N GLY A 438 30.49 9.76 -22.32
CA GLY A 438 30.09 9.35 -23.67
C GLY A 438 31.05 9.82 -24.77
N GLU A 439 30.49 10.26 -25.90
CA GLU A 439 31.23 10.65 -27.12
C GLU A 439 32.37 11.66 -26.92
N PRO A 440 32.27 12.69 -26.05
CA PRO A 440 33.37 13.63 -25.80
C PRO A 440 34.64 12.95 -25.26
N MET A 441 34.51 11.88 -24.46
CA MET A 441 35.65 11.12 -23.96
C MET A 441 36.40 10.40 -25.09
N ILE A 442 35.66 9.90 -26.08
CA ILE A 442 36.22 9.24 -27.27
C ILE A 442 36.93 10.27 -28.15
N ALA A 443 36.31 11.44 -28.35
CA ALA A 443 36.92 12.55 -29.09
C ALA A 443 38.22 13.02 -28.43
N LEU A 444 38.26 13.12 -27.10
CA LEU A 444 39.47 13.46 -26.35
C LEU A 444 40.58 12.42 -26.55
N THR A 445 40.23 11.13 -26.56
CA THR A 445 41.20 10.05 -26.81
C THR A 445 41.79 10.13 -28.23
N THR A 446 40.99 10.53 -29.21
CA THR A 446 41.45 10.76 -30.59
C THR A 446 42.45 11.93 -30.66
N ILE A 447 42.24 12.99 -29.87
CA ILE A 447 43.19 14.10 -29.73
C ILE A 447 44.50 13.63 -29.08
N PHE A 448 44.43 12.81 -28.03
CA PHE A 448 45.64 12.24 -27.42
C PHE A 448 46.45 11.44 -28.44
N GLN A 449 45.81 10.61 -29.25
CA GLN A 449 46.50 9.87 -30.32
C GLN A 449 47.15 10.80 -31.35
N LYS A 450 46.46 11.85 -31.78
CA LYS A 450 46.99 12.87 -32.71
C LYS A 450 48.27 13.51 -32.13
N TYR A 451 48.25 13.93 -30.87
CA TYR A 451 49.39 14.63 -30.28
C TYR A 451 50.51 13.73 -29.79
N LEU A 452 50.26 12.46 -29.47
CA LEU A 452 51.32 11.46 -29.31
C LEU A 452 52.08 11.26 -30.63
N ARG A 453 51.37 11.18 -31.76
CA ARG A 453 51.99 11.08 -33.08
C ARG A 453 52.77 12.35 -33.45
N GLU A 454 52.23 13.54 -33.15
CA GLU A 454 52.97 14.79 -33.35
C GLU A 454 54.20 14.87 -32.45
N TYR A 455 54.12 14.44 -31.19
CA TYR A 455 55.27 14.37 -30.29
C TYR A 455 56.34 13.42 -30.81
N ALA A 456 55.95 12.22 -31.23
CA ALA A 456 56.84 11.23 -31.83
C ALA A 456 57.50 11.74 -33.11
N TRP A 457 56.78 12.50 -33.95
CA TRP A 457 57.32 13.02 -35.20
C TRP A 457 58.17 14.28 -35.01
N LYS A 458 57.66 15.31 -34.32
CA LYS A 458 58.34 16.62 -34.16
C LYS A 458 59.50 16.59 -33.16
N ILE A 459 59.40 15.80 -32.09
CA ILE A 459 60.39 15.79 -31.00
C ILE A 459 61.28 14.56 -31.05
N LEU A 460 60.72 13.35 -31.07
CA LEU A 460 61.53 12.13 -31.04
C LEU A 460 62.25 11.92 -32.38
N SER A 461 61.50 11.81 -33.48
CA SER A 461 62.06 11.53 -34.81
C SER A 461 62.73 12.75 -35.45
N GLY A 462 62.15 13.94 -35.23
CA GLY A 462 62.63 15.20 -35.81
C GLY A 462 64.02 15.63 -35.32
N ASN A 463 64.45 15.13 -34.16
CA ASN A 463 65.75 15.43 -33.54
C ASN A 463 66.74 14.26 -33.59
N LEU A 464 66.42 13.15 -34.27
CA LEU A 464 67.41 12.09 -34.51
C LEU A 464 68.57 12.63 -35.37
N PRO A 465 69.84 12.31 -35.05
CA PRO A 465 71.00 12.76 -35.82
C PRO A 465 70.92 12.29 -37.27
N LYS A 466 70.99 13.18 -38.27
CA LYS A 466 70.92 12.79 -39.68
C LYS A 466 72.29 12.37 -40.19
N THR A 467 72.44 11.14 -40.67
CA THR A 467 73.69 10.68 -41.33
C THR A 467 73.88 11.43 -42.66
N SER A 468 75.06 12.02 -42.85
CA SER A 468 75.37 12.82 -44.04
C SER A 468 75.33 11.96 -45.32
N THR A 469 74.80 12.55 -46.39
CA THR A 469 74.69 12.07 -47.78
C THR A 469 73.46 11.22 -48.17
N ASN A 470 72.26 11.63 -47.77
CA ASN A 470 71.10 11.77 -48.68
C ASN A 470 69.89 12.22 -47.88
N SER A 471 69.04 13.04 -48.49
CA SER A 471 67.82 13.64 -47.93
C SER A 471 66.68 12.63 -47.68
N GLY A 472 66.99 11.42 -47.22
CA GLY A 472 66.04 10.42 -46.75
C GLY A 472 66.26 10.18 -45.25
N GLY A 473 65.20 10.22 -44.44
CA GLY A 473 65.30 10.03 -42.99
C GLY A 473 65.96 8.70 -42.61
N LEU A 474 66.55 8.66 -41.40
CA LEU A 474 67.02 7.41 -40.79
C LEU A 474 65.85 6.43 -40.69
N THR A 475 65.94 5.31 -41.38
CA THR A 475 65.04 4.17 -41.15
C THR A 475 65.72 3.18 -40.22
N ILE A 476 64.97 2.54 -39.33
CA ILE A 476 65.49 1.47 -38.46
C ILE A 476 66.19 0.37 -39.29
N SER A 477 65.73 0.15 -40.53
CA SER A 477 66.34 -0.77 -41.51
C SER A 477 67.75 -0.37 -41.98
N SER A 478 68.13 0.91 -41.92
CA SER A 478 69.50 1.36 -42.23
C SER A 478 70.48 1.23 -41.07
N LEU A 479 70.00 1.21 -39.82
CA LEU A 479 70.81 0.94 -38.63
C LEU A 479 71.03 -0.57 -38.41
N LEU A 480 70.07 -1.41 -38.82
CA LEU A 480 70.12 -2.87 -38.68
C LEU A 480 70.72 -3.60 -39.89
N LYS A 481 70.98 -2.91 -41.01
CA LYS A 481 71.69 -3.51 -42.14
C LYS A 481 73.20 -3.46 -41.88
N GLU A 482 73.72 -4.48 -41.22
CA GLU A 482 75.12 -4.86 -41.35
C GLU A 482 75.39 -5.24 -42.82
N LYS A 483 75.71 -4.24 -43.64
CA LYS A 483 76.31 -4.48 -44.94
C LYS A 483 77.81 -4.32 -44.73
N GLU A 484 78.52 -5.44 -44.68
CA GLU A 484 79.97 -5.51 -44.65
C GLU A 484 80.54 -4.49 -45.67
N GLY A 485 81.17 -3.43 -45.17
CA GLY A 485 81.85 -2.42 -45.98
C GLY A 485 81.27 -1.00 -46.00
N SER A 486 80.19 -0.68 -45.27
CA SER A 486 79.79 0.72 -45.05
C SER A 486 80.46 1.27 -43.78
N GLU A 487 81.05 2.46 -43.85
CA GLU A 487 81.60 3.15 -42.67
C GLU A 487 80.55 3.17 -41.55
N VAL A 488 80.88 2.58 -40.39
CA VAL A 488 80.06 2.67 -39.19
C VAL A 488 79.82 4.15 -38.93
N ALA A 489 78.55 4.59 -38.93
CA ALA A 489 78.21 5.98 -38.65
C ALA A 489 78.84 6.37 -37.30
N LYS A 490 79.87 7.22 -37.34
CA LYS A 490 80.56 7.71 -36.14
C LYS A 490 79.70 8.81 -35.54
N PHE A 491 78.78 8.42 -34.67
CA PHE A 491 78.05 9.36 -33.83
C PHE A 491 78.98 9.93 -32.74
N THR A 492 78.87 11.22 -32.48
CA THR A 492 79.52 11.86 -31.34
C THR A 492 78.90 11.36 -30.03
N MET A 493 79.62 11.51 -28.90
CA MET A 493 79.10 11.12 -27.59
C MET A 493 77.80 11.86 -27.23
N GLU A 494 77.65 13.11 -27.69
CA GLU A 494 76.43 13.91 -27.53
C GLU A 494 75.25 13.37 -28.36
N GLU A 495 75.52 12.92 -29.59
CA GLU A 495 74.51 12.27 -30.45
C GLU A 495 74.07 10.91 -29.90
N LEU A 496 75.00 10.12 -29.34
CA LEU A 496 74.68 8.86 -28.68
C LEU A 496 73.83 9.07 -27.42
N CYS A 497 74.16 10.08 -26.60
CA CYS A 497 73.36 10.44 -25.43
C CYS A 497 71.93 10.86 -25.82
N LEU A 498 71.80 11.66 -26.89
CA LEU A 498 70.52 12.08 -27.44
C LEU A 498 69.68 10.90 -27.94
N ILE A 499 70.29 9.98 -28.71
CA ILE A 499 69.61 8.77 -29.19
C ILE A 499 69.11 7.92 -28.00
N CYS A 500 69.94 7.70 -26.99
CA CYS A 500 69.54 6.97 -25.78
C CYS A 500 68.38 7.66 -25.06
N SER A 501 68.44 8.97 -24.85
CA SER A 501 67.34 9.74 -24.25
C SER A 501 66.03 9.66 -25.06
N ILE A 502 66.10 9.70 -26.40
CA ILE A 502 64.93 9.55 -27.27
C ILE A 502 64.34 8.14 -27.14
N LEU A 503 65.16 7.09 -27.13
CA LEU A 503 64.71 5.70 -26.99
C LEU A 503 64.09 5.44 -25.61
N SER A 504 64.75 5.88 -24.53
CA SER A 504 64.20 5.79 -23.17
C SER A 504 62.88 6.56 -23.05
N THR A 505 62.77 7.71 -23.73
CA THR A 505 61.51 8.47 -23.79
C THR A 505 60.43 7.73 -24.57
N ALA A 506 60.76 7.12 -25.71
CA ALA A 506 59.80 6.34 -26.50
C ALA A 506 59.27 5.12 -25.72
N GLU A 507 60.15 4.40 -25.02
CA GLU A 507 59.77 3.29 -24.14
C GLU A 507 58.88 3.76 -22.98
N TYR A 508 59.22 4.88 -22.35
CA TYR A 508 58.40 5.50 -21.31
C TYR A 508 57.02 5.92 -21.83
N CYS A 509 56.95 6.57 -23.00
CA CYS A 509 55.68 7.00 -23.57
C CYS A 509 54.83 5.78 -24.00
N LEU A 510 55.43 4.66 -24.46
CA LEU A 510 54.73 3.40 -24.75
C LEU A 510 54.11 2.80 -23.47
N ALA A 511 54.92 2.61 -22.42
CA ALA A 511 54.47 2.05 -21.15
C ALA A 511 53.34 2.89 -20.52
N THR A 512 53.48 4.22 -20.56
CA THR A 512 52.49 5.15 -20.00
C THR A 512 51.20 5.19 -20.82
N THR A 513 51.29 5.05 -22.15
CA THR A 513 50.10 4.97 -23.02
C THR A 513 49.30 3.69 -22.76
N GLN A 514 49.97 2.55 -22.55
CA GLN A 514 49.31 1.29 -22.18
C GLN A 514 48.54 1.42 -20.86
N GLN A 515 49.18 2.02 -19.83
CA GLN A 515 48.50 2.29 -18.55
C GLN A 515 47.30 3.24 -18.69
N LEU A 516 47.39 4.21 -19.60
CA LEU A 516 46.29 5.14 -19.88
C LEU A 516 45.13 4.41 -20.57
N GLU A 517 45.42 3.52 -21.52
CA GLU A 517 44.44 2.70 -22.23
C GLU A 517 43.69 1.77 -21.27
N GLU A 518 44.40 1.07 -20.37
CA GLU A 518 43.80 0.22 -19.35
C GLU A 518 42.83 1.02 -18.46
N LYS A 519 43.24 2.21 -18.01
CA LYS A 519 42.37 3.08 -17.20
C LYS A 519 41.12 3.55 -17.94
N LEU A 520 41.21 3.78 -19.25
CA LEU A 520 40.06 4.14 -20.08
C LEU A 520 39.12 2.94 -20.28
N LYS A 521 39.66 1.72 -20.38
CA LYS A 521 38.89 0.47 -20.48
C LYS A 521 38.17 0.12 -19.18
N ASP A 522 38.86 0.20 -18.05
CA ASP A 522 38.33 -0.14 -16.71
C ASP A 522 37.13 0.73 -16.34
N LYS A 523 37.15 2.01 -16.71
CA LYS A 523 36.04 2.94 -16.47
C LYS A 523 34.87 2.79 -17.45
N GLY A 524 34.93 1.82 -18.37
CA GLY A 524 33.84 1.49 -19.28
C GLY A 524 33.67 2.45 -20.46
N TYR A 525 34.59 3.40 -20.67
CA TYR A 525 34.50 4.41 -21.73
C TYR A 525 34.77 3.87 -23.14
N LEU A 526 35.31 2.64 -23.25
CA LEU A 526 35.68 1.98 -24.51
C LEU A 526 34.83 0.74 -24.81
N LYS A 527 33.65 0.58 -24.21
CA LYS A 527 32.77 -0.56 -24.54
C LYS A 527 32.21 -0.39 -25.96
N GLN A 528 32.58 -1.34 -26.82
CA GLN A 528 32.20 -1.56 -28.23
C GLN A 528 33.12 -0.92 -29.28
N TYR A 529 34.25 -1.58 -29.59
CA TYR A 529 34.62 -1.88 -30.98
C TYR A 529 35.31 -3.25 -31.02
N PRO A 530 34.93 -4.17 -31.92
CA PRO A 530 35.68 -5.41 -32.11
C PRO A 530 37.08 -5.05 -32.60
N ALA A 531 38.08 -5.77 -32.09
CA ALA A 531 39.47 -5.66 -32.51
C ALA A 531 39.57 -5.68 -34.05
N LEU A 532 39.78 -4.52 -34.65
CA LEU A 532 40.24 -4.43 -36.03
C LEU A 532 41.69 -4.90 -36.04
N GLY A 533 41.85 -6.18 -36.38
CA GLY A 533 43.06 -6.75 -36.95
C GLY A 533 44.32 -6.55 -36.13
N SER A 534 44.68 -7.58 -35.35
CA SER A 534 46.06 -7.88 -35.00
C SER A 534 46.89 -8.03 -36.28
N GLY A 535 47.48 -6.94 -36.76
CA GLY A 535 48.57 -6.93 -37.72
C GLY A 535 49.85 -6.53 -36.99
N PRO A 536 50.92 -7.35 -37.01
CA PRO A 536 52.18 -6.95 -36.40
C PRO A 536 52.80 -5.87 -37.29
N GLY A 537 52.90 -4.63 -36.79
CA GLY A 537 53.70 -3.60 -37.48
C GLY A 537 53.20 -2.16 -37.42
N CYS A 538 52.05 -1.86 -36.83
CA CYS A 538 51.64 -0.47 -36.61
C CYS A 538 51.74 -0.13 -35.12
N CYS A 539 52.98 -0.05 -34.61
CA CYS A 539 53.23 0.59 -33.32
C CYS A 539 52.81 2.06 -33.41
N MET A 540 52.10 2.53 -32.38
CA MET A 540 51.92 3.95 -32.08
C MET A 540 53.27 4.66 -31.93
#